data_AF-Q2BCK4-F1
#
_entry.id   AF-Q2BCK4-F1
#
_cell.length_a   1.000
_cell.length_b   1.000
_cell.length_c   1.000
_cell.angle_alpha   90.00
_cell.angle_beta   90.00
_cell.angle_gamma   90.00
#
_symmetry.space_group_name_H-M   'P 1'
#
loop_
_entity.id
_entity.type
_entity.pdbx_description
1 polymer ?
#
loop_
_entity_poly.entity_id
_entity_poly.type
_entity_poly.pdbx_seq_one_letter_code
_entity_poly.pdbx_strand_id
1 'polypeptide(L)'
;MEPFKDGGSVEFDEIVKEYVNDIRKVVYTYVRNHHTMEDITQEVFWSAYRNFEQFRGESSVKTWLIKIAVNKAKDYLKSWHFRTMQFTNLIKEDTAKRDTEQMVLDHDRDMELARTIMDLPIKYREVILLYYYEDYDTAEISIILGLKQNTVKTRLIRGRDLLKRRFDF
;
A
#
# COMPACT_ATOMS: atom_id res chain seq x y z
N MET A 1 14.81 6.98 -34.50
CA MET A 1 13.87 6.94 -33.35
C MET A 1 12.70 6.11 -33.83
N GLU A 2 12.71 4.81 -33.53
CA GLU A 2 11.66 3.90 -34.02
C GLU A 2 10.34 4.15 -33.28
N PRO A 3 9.18 4.06 -33.97
CA PRO A 3 7.89 4.32 -33.37
C PRO A 3 7.50 3.16 -32.45
N PHE A 4 7.02 3.50 -31.26
CA PHE A 4 6.40 2.57 -30.33
C PHE A 4 5.23 1.85 -31.02
N LYS A 5 5.14 0.52 -30.84
CA LYS A 5 3.97 -0.26 -31.24
C LYS A 5 2.79 0.14 -30.35
N ASP A 6 1.88 0.93 -30.92
CA ASP A 6 0.68 1.53 -30.30
C ASP A 6 -0.38 0.54 -29.75
N GLY A 7 -0.12 -0.77 -29.79
CA GLY A 7 -1.00 -1.79 -29.22
C GLY A 7 -0.77 -2.05 -27.73
N GLY A 8 0.48 -1.90 -27.25
CA GLY A 8 0.83 -2.18 -25.84
C GLY A 8 0.53 -1.03 -24.87
N SER A 9 0.38 0.20 -25.39
CA SER A 9 0.06 1.41 -24.62
C SER A 9 -1.41 1.43 -24.19
N VAL A 10 -2.34 1.11 -25.09
CA VAL A 10 -3.79 1.14 -24.83
C VAL A 10 -4.21 0.06 -23.83
N GLU A 11 -3.64 -1.15 -23.94
CA GLU A 11 -3.90 -2.24 -22.99
C GLU A 11 -3.39 -1.90 -21.58
N PHE A 12 -2.22 -1.27 -21.48
CA PHE A 12 -1.67 -0.87 -20.19
C PHE A 12 -2.43 0.29 -19.54
N ASP A 13 -2.96 1.23 -20.33
CA ASP A 13 -3.81 2.30 -19.80
C ASP A 13 -5.06 1.76 -19.10
N GLU A 14 -5.67 0.68 -19.60
CA GLU A 14 -6.79 0.02 -18.93
C GLU A 14 -6.36 -0.64 -17.61
N ILE A 15 -5.18 -1.27 -17.57
CA ILE A 15 -4.59 -1.79 -16.33
C ILE A 15 -4.39 -0.67 -15.30
N VAL A 16 -3.90 0.50 -15.72
CA VAL A 16 -3.73 1.65 -14.82
C VAL A 16 -5.10 2.09 -14.28
N LYS A 17 -6.08 2.31 -15.16
CA LYS A 17 -7.43 2.74 -14.75
C LYS A 17 -8.08 1.76 -13.78
N GLU A 18 -7.93 0.46 -14.03
CA GLU A 18 -8.51 -0.59 -13.21
C GLU A 18 -7.88 -0.62 -11.80
N TYR A 19 -6.55 -0.56 -11.69
CA TYR A 19 -5.87 -0.84 -10.42
C TYR A 19 -5.33 0.38 -9.68
N VAL A 20 -5.36 1.59 -10.26
CA VAL A 20 -4.75 2.77 -9.62
C VAL A 20 -5.27 3.01 -8.22
N ASN A 21 -6.57 2.85 -7.98
CA ASN A 21 -7.15 3.10 -6.65
C ASN A 21 -6.69 2.07 -5.62
N ASP A 22 -6.57 0.80 -5.98
CA ASP A 22 -6.08 -0.24 -5.08
C ASP A 22 -4.60 -0.03 -4.76
N ILE A 23 -3.79 0.33 -5.76
CA ILE A 23 -2.38 0.67 -5.56
C ILE A 23 -2.23 1.89 -4.65
N ARG A 24 -3.00 2.96 -4.87
CA ARG A 24 -3.01 4.16 -4.00
C ARG A 24 -3.36 3.81 -2.56
N LYS A 25 -4.41 3.01 -2.33
CA LYS A 25 -4.82 2.56 -0.99
C LYS A 25 -3.68 1.82 -0.31
N VAL A 26 -3.11 0.81 -0.98
CA VAL A 26 -1.99 0.02 -0.44
C VAL A 26 -0.82 0.92 -0.09
N VAL A 27 -0.35 1.76 -1.02
CA VAL A 27 0.79 2.67 -0.81
C VAL A 27 0.52 3.65 0.33
N TYR A 28 -0.68 4.24 0.41
CA TYR A 28 -1.05 5.17 1.48
C TYR A 28 -0.92 4.54 2.87
N THR A 29 -1.24 3.24 2.99
CA THR A 29 -1.08 2.52 4.27
C THR A 29 0.36 2.44 4.76
N TYR A 30 1.35 2.60 3.89
CA TYR A 30 2.75 2.66 4.26
C TYR A 30 3.20 4.08 4.58
N VAL A 31 2.89 5.05 3.71
CA VAL A 31 3.54 6.37 3.74
C VAL A 31 2.73 7.47 4.43
N ARG A 32 1.41 7.34 4.54
CA ARG A 32 0.49 8.32 5.16
C ARG A 32 0.68 9.77 4.70
N ASN A 33 1.06 9.95 3.44
CA ASN A 33 1.24 11.26 2.83
C ASN A 33 0.71 11.18 1.40
N HIS A 34 -0.22 12.07 1.04
CA HIS A 34 -0.88 12.01 -0.27
C HIS A 34 0.09 12.25 -1.42
N HIS A 35 0.97 13.24 -1.34
CA HIS A 35 1.94 13.52 -2.39
C HIS A 35 2.90 12.35 -2.62
N THR A 36 3.49 11.83 -1.54
CA THR A 36 4.37 10.65 -1.61
C THR A 36 3.63 9.42 -2.14
N MET A 37 2.36 9.26 -1.78
CA MET A 37 1.54 8.16 -2.27
C MET A 37 1.33 8.25 -3.79
N GLU A 38 1.03 9.44 -4.31
CA GLU A 38 0.90 9.67 -5.75
C GLU A 38 2.21 9.40 -6.47
N ASP A 39 3.34 9.90 -5.95
CA ASP A 39 4.67 9.71 -6.55
C ASP A 39 5.04 8.23 -6.62
N ILE A 40 4.88 7.49 -5.52
CA ILE A 40 5.17 6.04 -5.48
C ILE A 40 4.20 5.29 -6.39
N THR A 41 2.92 5.67 -6.46
CA THR A 41 1.94 5.02 -7.35
C THR A 41 2.35 5.18 -8.81
N GLN A 42 2.78 6.38 -9.23
CA GLN A 42 3.32 6.59 -10.57
C GLN A 42 4.55 5.73 -10.83
N GLU A 43 5.47 5.64 -9.87
CA GLU A 43 6.64 4.78 -9.99
C GLU A 43 6.26 3.28 -10.11
N VAL A 44 5.21 2.82 -9.42
CA VAL A 44 4.71 1.45 -9.52
C VAL A 44 4.29 1.16 -10.95
N PHE A 45 3.43 1.98 -11.53
CA PHE A 45 2.96 1.78 -12.90
C PHE A 45 4.06 1.96 -13.93
N TRP A 46 4.96 2.92 -13.73
CA TRP A 46 6.15 3.06 -14.58
C TRP A 46 7.04 1.82 -14.54
N SER A 47 7.29 1.27 -13.35
CA SER A 47 8.05 0.04 -13.19
C SER A 47 7.33 -1.15 -13.80
N ALA A 48 6.02 -1.24 -13.65
CA ALA A 48 5.20 -2.29 -14.23
C ALA A 48 5.23 -2.22 -15.77
N TYR A 49 5.00 -1.05 -16.36
CA TYR A 49 5.05 -0.84 -17.81
C TYR A 49 6.36 -1.32 -18.41
N ARG A 50 7.50 -0.93 -17.83
CA ARG A 50 8.84 -1.33 -18.33
C ARG A 50 9.13 -2.82 -18.21
N ASN A 51 8.42 -3.54 -17.34
CA ASN A 51 8.64 -4.96 -17.10
C ASN A 51 7.42 -5.81 -17.51
N PHE A 52 6.44 -5.22 -18.20
CA PHE A 52 5.18 -5.89 -18.50
C PHE A 52 5.38 -7.09 -19.43
N GLU A 53 6.28 -6.98 -20.42
CA GLU A 53 6.64 -8.10 -21.29
C GLU A 53 7.28 -9.28 -20.55
N GLN A 54 7.82 -9.06 -19.34
CA GLN A 54 8.42 -10.10 -18.50
C GLN A 54 7.40 -10.72 -17.54
N PHE A 55 6.16 -10.23 -17.50
CA PHE A 55 5.11 -10.77 -16.66
C PHE A 55 4.69 -12.15 -17.19
N ARG A 56 5.03 -13.20 -16.44
CA ARG A 56 4.84 -14.60 -16.86
C ARG A 56 3.42 -15.15 -16.61
N GLY A 57 2.50 -14.36 -16.05
CA GLY A 57 1.15 -14.83 -15.73
C GLY A 57 1.07 -15.85 -14.59
N GLU A 58 2.11 -15.95 -13.75
CA GLU A 58 2.14 -16.86 -12.59
C GLU A 58 1.26 -16.38 -11.42
N SER A 59 0.74 -15.16 -11.50
CA SER A 59 -0.24 -14.57 -10.59
C SER A 59 -1.22 -13.71 -11.39
N SER A 60 -2.24 -13.14 -10.75
CA SER A 60 -3.02 -12.06 -11.39
C SER A 60 -2.14 -10.82 -11.61
N VAL A 61 -2.55 -9.95 -12.54
CA VAL A 61 -1.92 -8.63 -12.75
C VAL A 61 -2.01 -7.79 -11.47
N LYS A 62 -3.17 -7.80 -10.79
CA LYS A 62 -3.38 -7.11 -9.51
C LYS A 62 -2.37 -7.56 -8.45
N THR A 63 -2.18 -8.87 -8.27
CA THR A 63 -1.21 -9.44 -7.30
C THR A 63 0.21 -8.97 -7.62
N TRP A 64 0.58 -8.96 -8.90
CA TRP A 64 1.89 -8.51 -9.34
C TRP A 64 2.12 -7.02 -9.09
N LEU A 65 1.15 -6.17 -9.43
CA LEU A 65 1.19 -4.73 -9.15
C LEU A 65 1.26 -4.44 -7.65
N ILE A 66 0.45 -5.11 -6.83
CA ILE A 66 0.47 -4.94 -5.37
C ILE A 66 1.84 -5.33 -4.79
N LYS A 67 2.48 -6.39 -5.32
CA LYS A 67 3.84 -6.76 -4.92
C LYS A 67 4.86 -5.66 -5.24
N ILE A 68 4.78 -5.04 -6.42
CA ILE A 68 5.63 -3.90 -6.79
C ILE A 68 5.38 -2.72 -5.85
N ALA A 69 4.12 -2.40 -5.57
CA ALA A 69 3.71 -1.31 -4.68
C ALA A 69 4.25 -1.47 -3.25
N VAL A 70 4.08 -2.66 -2.66
CA VAL A 70 4.59 -2.97 -1.33
C VAL A 70 6.11 -2.80 -1.27
N ASN A 71 6.84 -3.27 -2.29
CA ASN A 71 8.30 -3.16 -2.31
C ASN A 71 8.74 -1.70 -2.40
N LYS A 72 8.18 -0.92 -3.34
CA LYS A 72 8.51 0.50 -3.49
C LYS A 72 8.19 1.31 -2.23
N ALA A 73 7.03 1.07 -1.62
CA ALA A 73 6.66 1.74 -0.38
C ALA A 73 7.62 1.40 0.78
N LYS A 74 8.05 0.13 0.89
CA LYS A 74 9.07 -0.29 1.89
C LYS A 74 10.43 0.33 1.62
N ASP A 75 10.83 0.45 0.37
CA ASP A 75 12.11 1.05 0.00
C ASP A 75 12.11 2.56 0.29
N TYR A 76 10.99 3.25 0.04
CA TYR A 76 10.80 4.63 0.46
C TYR A 76 10.95 4.80 1.98
N LEU A 77 10.30 3.96 2.78
CA LEU A 77 10.39 4.01 4.24
C LEU A 77 11.81 3.71 4.78
N LYS A 78 12.59 2.92 4.04
CA LYS A 78 14.01 2.67 4.35
C LYS A 78 14.94 3.75 3.80
N SER A 79 14.45 4.67 2.96
CA SER A 79 15.28 5.68 2.34
C SER A 79 15.80 6.68 3.37
N TRP A 80 16.95 7.29 3.07
CA TRP A 80 17.50 8.38 3.88
C TRP A 80 16.55 9.58 3.91
N HIS A 81 15.85 9.84 2.82
CA HIS A 81 14.87 10.92 2.70
C HIS A 81 13.75 10.83 3.76
N PHE A 82 13.17 9.64 3.95
CA PHE A 82 12.17 9.44 5.00
C PHE A 82 12.76 9.66 6.40
N ARG A 83 13.97 9.14 6.67
CA ARG A 83 14.63 9.35 7.99
C ARG A 83 14.90 10.82 8.27
N THR A 84 15.35 11.58 7.27
CA THR A 84 15.63 13.01 7.39
C THR A 84 14.33 13.80 7.59
N MET A 85 13.24 13.46 6.88
CA MET A 85 11.94 14.10 7.10
C MET A 85 11.40 13.88 8.52
N GLN A 86 11.54 12.67 9.07
CA GLN A 86 11.17 12.41 10.46
C GLN A 86 11.97 13.29 11.43
N PHE A 87 13.28 13.43 11.20
CA PHE A 87 14.14 14.30 12.02
C PHE A 87 13.75 15.79 11.91
N THR A 88 13.44 16.28 10.71
CA THR A 88 13.00 17.69 10.53
C THR A 88 11.60 17.93 11.09
N ASN A 89 10.73 16.93 11.10
CA ASN A 89 9.39 17.04 11.67
C ASN A 89 9.41 17.03 13.20
N LEU A 90 10.33 16.27 13.84
CA LEU A 90 10.60 16.37 15.28
C LEU A 90 11.08 17.77 15.69
N ILE A 91 11.75 18.50 14.79
CA ILE A 91 12.17 19.90 15.02
C ILE A 91 11.02 20.90 14.77
N LYS A 92 10.01 20.53 13.99
CA LYS A 92 8.84 21.35 13.63
C LYS A 92 7.58 21.04 14.45
N GLU A 93 7.68 20.23 15.50
CA GLU A 93 6.54 19.80 16.34
C GLU A 93 5.76 20.94 17.01
N ASP A 94 6.20 22.20 16.89
CA ASP A 94 5.47 23.38 17.39
C ASP A 94 4.42 23.97 16.40
N THR A 95 4.31 23.51 15.14
CA THR A 95 3.44 24.22 14.16
C THR A 95 2.61 23.40 13.16
N ALA A 96 2.59 22.07 13.19
CA ALA A 96 1.78 21.32 12.21
C ALA A 96 0.96 20.19 12.85
N LYS A 97 -0.18 20.56 13.43
CA LYS A 97 -1.30 19.64 13.60
C LYS A 97 -1.66 19.08 12.22
N ARG A 98 -1.25 17.83 12.00
CA ARG A 98 -1.86 16.77 11.19
C ARG A 98 -2.84 17.28 10.12
N ASP A 99 -2.42 17.15 8.86
CA ASP A 99 -3.30 17.25 7.69
C ASP A 99 -4.58 16.46 7.98
N THR A 100 -5.65 17.22 8.18
CA THR A 100 -6.93 16.74 8.66
C THR A 100 -7.67 16.10 7.51
N GLU A 101 -8.14 14.89 7.78
CA GLU A 101 -8.98 14.05 6.95
C GLU A 101 -10.13 14.84 6.31
N GLN A 102 -10.26 14.71 4.99
CA GLN A 102 -11.44 15.18 4.28
C GLN A 102 -11.98 14.06 3.39
N MET A 103 -12.79 13.17 3.97
CA MET A 103 -13.82 12.43 3.25
C MET A 103 -15.11 12.41 4.09
N VAL A 104 -16.23 12.55 3.39
CA VAL A 104 -17.50 13.13 3.80
C VAL A 104 -18.32 12.24 4.77
N LEU A 105 -19.11 12.95 5.58
CA LEU A 105 -19.98 12.55 6.68
C LEU A 105 -20.98 11.42 6.35
N ASP A 106 -20.81 10.27 7.02
CA ASP A 106 -21.87 9.34 7.49
C ASP A 106 -21.28 8.19 8.38
N HIS A 107 -20.14 8.41 9.05
CA HIS A 107 -19.12 7.36 9.16
C HIS A 107 -18.26 7.34 10.45
N ASP A 108 -18.79 7.65 11.64
CA ASP A 108 -17.95 7.76 12.86
C ASP A 108 -17.22 6.45 13.22
N ARG A 109 -17.93 5.32 13.18
CA ARG A 109 -17.39 4.01 13.55
C ARG A 109 -16.38 3.48 12.54
N ASP A 110 -16.67 3.62 11.26
CA ASP A 110 -15.80 3.13 10.18
C ASP A 110 -14.56 4.02 10.02
N MET A 111 -14.68 5.33 10.27
CA MET A 111 -13.54 6.24 10.37
C MET A 111 -12.65 5.89 11.56
N GLU A 112 -13.24 5.60 12.72
CA GLU A 112 -12.50 5.13 13.90
C GLU A 112 -11.76 3.81 13.62
N LEU A 113 -12.41 2.86 12.95
CA LEU A 113 -11.78 1.62 12.52
C LEU A 113 -10.61 1.88 11.55
N ALA A 114 -10.82 2.72 10.53
CA ALA A 114 -9.78 3.06 9.56
C ALA A 114 -8.57 3.71 10.24
N ARG A 115 -8.81 4.65 11.16
CA ARG A 115 -7.75 5.26 12.01
C ARG A 115 -7.04 4.21 12.86
N THR A 116 -7.76 3.26 13.43
CA THR A 116 -7.22 2.18 14.27
C THR A 116 -6.41 1.13 13.49
N ILE A 117 -6.71 0.92 12.20
CA ILE A 117 -5.97 0.06 11.26
C ILE A 117 -4.72 0.75 10.71
N MET A 118 -4.83 2.04 10.38
CA MET A 118 -3.71 2.97 10.52
C MET A 118 -3.27 2.91 12.01
N ASP A 119 -2.32 3.61 12.58
CA ASP A 119 -1.80 3.32 13.95
C ASP A 119 -1.30 1.89 14.33
N LEU A 120 -1.69 0.80 13.68
CA LEU A 120 -1.06 -0.51 13.81
C LEU A 120 0.36 -0.42 13.26
N PRO A 121 1.34 -1.11 13.89
CA PRO A 121 2.64 -1.34 13.27
C PRO A 121 2.49 -1.91 11.86
N ILE A 122 3.28 -1.40 10.90
CA ILE A 122 3.16 -1.72 9.47
C ILE A 122 3.06 -3.22 9.21
N LYS A 123 3.87 -4.03 9.92
CA LYS A 123 3.89 -5.49 9.81
C LYS A 123 2.54 -6.19 10.09
N TYR A 124 1.66 -5.57 10.86
CA TYR A 124 0.31 -6.07 11.15
C TYR A 124 -0.72 -5.42 10.22
N ARG A 125 -0.59 -4.11 9.97
CA ARG A 125 -1.46 -3.37 9.06
C ARG A 125 -1.47 -3.97 7.66
N GLU A 126 -0.29 -4.26 7.11
CA GLU A 126 -0.17 -4.78 5.74
C GLU A 126 -0.89 -6.12 5.55
N VAL A 127 -0.84 -7.02 6.55
CA VAL A 127 -1.54 -8.31 6.45
C VAL A 127 -3.05 -8.16 6.64
N ILE A 128 -3.49 -7.24 7.51
CA ILE A 128 -4.92 -6.96 7.71
C ILE A 128 -5.52 -6.37 6.43
N LEU A 129 -4.85 -5.38 5.83
CA LEU A 129 -5.32 -4.74 4.60
C LEU A 129 -5.42 -5.76 3.46
N LEU A 130 -4.33 -6.50 3.20
CA LEU A 130 -4.31 -7.45 2.10
C LEU A 130 -5.35 -8.57 2.27
N TYR A 131 -5.62 -9.01 3.50
CA TYR A 131 -6.57 -10.08 3.76
C TYR A 131 -8.02 -9.64 3.69
N TYR A 132 -8.35 -8.49 4.28
CA TYR A 132 -9.75 -8.06 4.47
C TYR A 132 -10.26 -7.06 3.44
N TYR A 133 -9.37 -6.30 2.81
CA TYR A 133 -9.74 -5.25 1.86
C TYR A 133 -9.35 -5.58 0.43
N GLU A 134 -8.32 -6.40 0.25
CA GLU A 134 -7.88 -6.87 -1.07
C GLU A 134 -8.22 -8.36 -1.31
N ASP A 135 -8.92 -9.00 -0.36
CA ASP A 135 -9.41 -10.39 -0.43
C ASP A 135 -8.34 -11.46 -0.72
N TYR A 136 -7.06 -11.20 -0.38
CA TYR A 136 -6.00 -12.19 -0.56
C TYR A 136 -5.98 -13.24 0.55
N ASP A 137 -5.69 -14.48 0.16
CA ASP A 137 -5.46 -15.54 1.13
C ASP A 137 -4.05 -15.47 1.75
N THR A 138 -3.82 -16.31 2.77
CA THR A 138 -2.52 -16.30 3.47
C THR A 138 -1.33 -16.77 2.63
N ALA A 139 -1.57 -17.55 1.57
CA ALA A 139 -0.56 -18.02 0.64
C ALA A 139 -0.15 -16.90 -0.34
N GLU A 140 -1.13 -16.19 -0.89
CA GLU A 140 -0.91 -15.03 -1.76
C GLU A 140 -0.18 -13.91 -1.01
N ILE A 141 -0.64 -13.59 0.21
CA ILE A 141 0.04 -12.60 1.06
C ILE A 141 1.49 -13.02 1.36
N SER A 142 1.74 -14.32 1.51
CA SER A 142 3.10 -14.87 1.67
C SER A 142 4.00 -14.48 0.50
N ILE A 143 3.48 -14.60 -0.73
CA ILE A 143 4.19 -14.31 -1.98
C ILE A 143 4.38 -12.80 -2.17
N ILE A 144 3.34 -12.01 -1.89
CA ILE A 144 3.36 -10.54 -1.99
C ILE A 144 4.39 -9.97 -1.01
N LEU A 145 4.36 -10.41 0.25
CA LEU A 145 5.21 -9.83 1.31
C LEU A 145 6.59 -10.49 1.44
N GLY A 146 6.85 -11.60 0.74
CA GLY A 146 8.09 -12.37 0.87
C GLY A 146 8.25 -13.00 2.26
N LEU A 147 7.16 -13.47 2.85
CA LEU A 147 7.13 -14.05 4.21
C LEU A 147 6.85 -15.56 4.15
N LYS A 148 7.02 -16.25 5.28
CA LYS A 148 6.47 -17.59 5.47
C LYS A 148 4.96 -17.50 5.76
N GLN A 149 4.15 -18.42 5.24
CA GLN A 149 2.69 -18.44 5.50
C GLN A 149 2.35 -18.43 7.00
N ASN A 150 3.11 -19.17 7.82
CA ASN A 150 2.92 -19.17 9.29
C ASN A 150 3.19 -17.79 9.92
N THR A 151 4.12 -17.02 9.35
CA THR A 151 4.38 -15.64 9.78
C THR A 151 3.20 -14.74 9.42
N VAL A 152 2.60 -14.91 8.23
CA VAL A 152 1.38 -14.19 7.83
C VAL A 152 0.24 -14.49 8.79
N LYS A 153 -0.05 -15.77 9.05
CA LYS A 153 -1.08 -16.22 10.01
C LYS A 153 -0.87 -15.61 11.41
N THR A 154 0.36 -15.67 11.91
CA THR A 154 0.70 -15.10 13.24
C THR A 154 0.49 -13.58 13.26
N ARG A 155 0.87 -12.87 12.19
CA ARG A 155 0.66 -11.42 12.09
C ARG A 155 -0.81 -11.04 11.98
N LEU A 156 -1.62 -11.84 11.27
CA LEU A 156 -3.07 -11.65 11.20
C LEU A 156 -3.72 -11.79 12.58
N ILE A 157 -3.41 -12.86 13.30
CA ILE A 157 -3.92 -13.08 14.67
C ILE A 157 -3.55 -11.91 15.57
N ARG A 158 -2.27 -11.53 15.61
CA ARG A 158 -1.80 -10.39 16.43
C ARG A 158 -2.40 -9.06 16.00
N GLY A 159 -2.59 -8.85 14.69
CA GLY A 159 -3.27 -7.66 14.16
C GLY A 159 -4.71 -7.57 14.66
N ARG A 160 -5.47 -8.66 14.55
CA ARG A 160 -6.85 -8.75 15.06
C ARG A 160 -6.91 -8.52 16.57
N ASP A 161 -6.00 -9.11 17.34
CA ASP A 161 -5.96 -8.91 18.79
C ASP A 161 -5.67 -7.45 19.17
N LEU A 162 -4.83 -6.75 18.40
CA LEU A 162 -4.56 -5.33 18.61
C LEU A 162 -5.76 -4.46 18.25
N LEU A 163 -6.48 -4.79 17.17
CA LEU A 163 -7.72 -4.10 16.80
C LEU A 163 -8.75 -4.29 17.90
N LYS A 164 -9.03 -5.54 18.33
CA LYS A 164 -9.96 -5.90 19.41
C LYS A 164 -9.76 -5.13 20.72
N ARG A 165 -8.52 -4.83 21.07
CA ARG A 165 -8.19 -4.09 22.30
C ARG A 165 -8.45 -2.60 22.19
N ARG A 166 -8.45 -2.06 20.97
CA ARG A 166 -8.58 -0.62 20.68
C ARG A 166 -9.96 -0.27 20.13
N PHE A 167 -10.66 -1.25 19.58
CA PHE A 167 -11.93 -1.16 18.89
C PHE A 167 -12.60 -2.53 19.02
N ASP A 168 -13.89 -2.62 19.30
CA ASP A 168 -14.62 -3.91 19.39
C ASP A 168 -14.73 -4.57 17.99
N PHE A 169 -13.59 -5.06 17.48
CA PHE A 169 -13.35 -5.61 16.14
C PHE A 169 -13.60 -7.12 16.04
#